data_AF-A0AA86SUG4-F1
#
_entry.id   AF-A0AA86SUG4-F1
#
_cell.length_a   1.000
_cell.length_b   1.000
_cell.length_c   1.000
_cell.angle_alpha   90.00
_cell.angle_beta   90.00
_cell.angle_gamma   90.00
#
_symmetry.space_group_name_H-M   'P 1'
#
loop_
_entity.id
_entity.type
_entity.pdbx_description
1 polymer ?
#
loop_
_entity_poly.entity_id
_entity_poly.type
_entity_poly.pdbx_seq_one_letter_code
_entity_poly.pdbx_strand_id
1 'polypeptide(L)'
;MDRFFPEKLLGEIFWDQSLLATDQSDAVKNSQIIKGEAFPPATQSAFVQYRDLPRSKNPLNGSNSESMSKRMLAFLRKSFPVERNNVEENERDRNFRHMINERMRRRRQRQCCLALHSILPHGTKTDNNSVIQMAAKEIVRLQGCREELKRKIEGNVEGVAGRKHDGRSKVEYLRVGDPKCAIDSMVERLKLLKKEGSDSSSIRASFSPVELFAVLEIDSVVCRARTDI
;
A
#
# COMPACT_ATOMS: atom_id res chain seq x y z
N MET A 1 6.20 25.89 14.27
CA MET A 1 6.48 24.85 13.25
C MET A 1 5.76 23.58 13.69
N ASP A 2 4.43 23.63 13.76
CA ASP A 2 3.60 22.52 14.23
C ASP A 2 2.31 22.50 13.42
N ARG A 3 1.81 21.30 13.15
CA ARG A 3 0.65 20.91 12.32
C ARG A 3 0.97 20.65 10.84
N PHE A 4 1.57 19.48 10.58
CA PHE A 4 1.62 18.90 9.23
C PHE A 4 1.27 17.41 9.20
N PHE A 5 0.26 17.00 9.98
CA PHE A 5 -0.43 15.74 9.73
C PHE A 5 -1.94 15.96 9.90
N PRO A 6 -2.72 15.99 8.82
CA PRO A 6 -4.17 15.89 8.91
C PRO A 6 -4.54 14.47 9.36
N GLU A 7 -5.17 14.35 10.53
CA GLU A 7 -5.66 13.11 11.15
C GLU A 7 -6.83 12.44 10.39
N LYS A 8 -6.90 12.57 9.06
CA LYS A 8 -8.05 12.12 8.26
C LYS A 8 -7.72 11.08 7.19
N LEU A 9 -6.69 10.26 7.42
CA LEU A 9 -6.36 9.08 6.60
C LEU A 9 -6.17 7.83 7.49
N LEU A 10 -7.04 7.65 8.47
CA LEU A 10 -7.01 6.53 9.41
C LEU A 10 -8.38 5.85 9.55
N GLY A 11 -9.18 5.88 8.49
CA GLY A 11 -10.31 4.98 8.31
C GLY A 11 -10.06 4.21 7.03
N GLU A 12 -10.04 2.88 7.11
CA GLU A 12 -10.08 1.98 5.95
C GLU A 12 -8.78 1.80 5.14
N ILE A 13 -7.70 1.38 5.81
CA ILE A 13 -6.70 0.52 5.14
C ILE A 13 -6.66 -0.82 5.88
N PHE A 14 -7.67 -1.63 5.55
CA PHE A 14 -7.52 -3.04 5.25
C PHE A 14 -6.74 -3.89 6.29
N TRP A 15 -7.34 -4.05 7.47
CA TRP A 15 -6.98 -5.08 8.43
C TRP A 15 -7.98 -6.23 8.39
N ASP A 16 -8.10 -6.92 7.27
CA ASP A 16 -8.44 -8.34 7.23
C ASP A 16 -8.49 -8.82 5.78
N GLN A 17 -7.39 -9.40 5.30
CA GLN A 17 -7.53 -10.43 4.29
C GLN A 17 -6.43 -11.45 4.50
N SER A 18 -6.85 -12.59 5.06
CA SER A 18 -6.09 -13.83 5.07
C SER A 18 -5.78 -14.21 3.62
N LEU A 19 -4.58 -13.86 3.16
CA LEU A 19 -4.06 -14.40 1.91
C LEU A 19 -3.57 -15.82 2.20
N LEU A 20 -4.42 -16.75 1.77
CA LEU A 20 -4.22 -18.16 1.45
C LEU A 20 -2.78 -18.67 1.52
N ALA A 21 -2.65 -19.81 2.19
CA ALA A 21 -1.48 -20.66 2.23
C ALA A 21 -0.89 -20.86 0.84
N THR A 22 0.39 -20.50 0.69
CA THR A 22 1.23 -21.04 -0.37
C THR A 22 2.07 -22.13 0.29
N ASP A 23 1.68 -23.38 0.09
CA ASP A 23 2.50 -24.56 0.35
C ASP A 23 3.76 -24.46 -0.52
N GLN A 24 4.90 -24.16 0.10
CA GLN A 24 6.21 -24.58 -0.41
C GLN A 24 6.98 -25.22 0.74
N SER A 25 6.96 -26.54 0.71
CA SER A 25 7.63 -27.48 1.57
C SER A 25 9.08 -27.66 1.12
N ASP A 26 9.99 -26.80 1.58
CA ASP A 26 11.43 -27.08 1.47
C ASP A 26 11.97 -27.60 2.80
N ALA A 27 11.69 -28.87 3.04
CA ALA A 27 12.33 -29.66 4.10
C ALA A 27 13.74 -30.05 3.64
N VAL A 28 14.75 -29.24 3.98
CA VAL A 28 16.15 -29.66 3.86
C VAL A 28 16.51 -30.55 5.04
N LYS A 29 16.34 -31.86 4.83
CA LYS A 29 16.97 -32.92 5.62
C LYS A 29 18.44 -33.01 5.21
N ASN A 30 19.36 -32.56 6.05
CA ASN A 30 20.78 -32.92 5.93
C ASN A 30 21.21 -33.71 7.16
N SER A 31 20.92 -35.02 7.13
CA SER A 31 21.58 -36.03 7.93
C SER A 31 22.35 -36.96 6.99
N GLN A 32 23.58 -36.60 6.63
CA GLN A 32 24.53 -37.53 6.05
C GLN A 32 25.83 -37.45 6.83
N ILE A 33 25.99 -38.49 7.65
CA ILE A 33 27.19 -38.88 8.36
C ILE A 33 28.20 -39.31 7.29
N ILE A 34 29.28 -38.55 7.12
CA ILE A 34 30.49 -39.03 6.45
C ILE A 34 31.46 -39.49 7.54
N LYS A 35 31.68 -40.81 7.58
CA LYS A 35 32.76 -41.45 8.33
C LYS A 35 34.07 -41.28 7.55
N GLY A 36 35.10 -40.83 8.25
CA GLY A 36 36.49 -41.25 8.03
C GLY A 36 37.35 -40.31 7.19
N GLU A 37 38.13 -39.47 7.85
CA GLU A 37 39.59 -39.39 7.63
C GLU A 37 40.24 -38.60 8.77
N ALA A 38 41.40 -39.08 9.23
CA ALA A 38 42.11 -38.60 10.41
C ALA A 38 42.92 -37.33 10.10
N PHE A 39 42.74 -36.28 10.91
CA PHE A 39 43.57 -35.06 10.93
C PHE A 39 43.74 -34.56 12.40
N PRO A 40 44.81 -33.77 12.70
CA PRO A 40 45.61 -33.82 13.94
C PRO A 40 44.94 -33.16 15.17
N PRO A 41 45.49 -33.33 16.40
CA PRO A 41 44.78 -33.00 17.63
C PRO A 41 44.40 -31.52 17.71
N ALA A 42 43.16 -31.32 18.14
CA ALA A 42 42.49 -30.04 18.32
C ALA A 42 43.35 -29.02 19.06
N THR A 43 43.54 -27.86 18.42
CA THR A 43 43.83 -26.60 19.08
C THR A 43 42.78 -26.35 20.15
N GLN A 44 43.20 -26.24 21.41
CA GLN A 44 42.36 -25.81 22.52
C GLN A 44 41.73 -24.46 22.15
N SER A 45 40.40 -24.43 22.02
CA SER A 45 39.64 -23.18 21.97
C SER A 45 39.91 -22.40 23.25
N ALA A 46 40.33 -21.13 23.11
CA ALA A 46 40.50 -20.20 24.23
C ALA A 46 39.18 -19.81 24.91
N PHE A 47 38.05 -20.22 24.34
CA PHE A 47 36.72 -20.02 24.90
C PHE A 47 36.25 -21.33 25.55
N VAL A 48 36.29 -21.36 26.88
CA VAL A 48 35.73 -22.43 27.71
C VAL A 48 34.34 -22.00 28.19
N GLN A 49 33.37 -22.89 28.09
CA GLN A 49 32.02 -22.65 28.59
C GLN A 49 32.06 -22.58 30.12
N TYR A 50 31.48 -21.54 30.73
CA TYR A 50 31.51 -21.32 32.19
C TYR A 50 30.90 -22.45 33.05
N ARG A 51 30.24 -23.44 32.42
CA ARG A 51 29.66 -24.62 33.05
C ARG A 51 30.69 -25.71 33.35
N ASP A 52 31.84 -25.69 32.66
CA ASP A 52 32.84 -26.77 32.70
C ASP A 52 34.00 -26.51 33.67
N LEU A 53 33.92 -25.44 34.48
CA LEU A 53 34.89 -25.20 35.54
C LEU A 53 34.63 -26.17 36.69
N PRO A 54 35.64 -26.88 37.22
CA PRO A 54 35.46 -27.71 38.41
C PRO A 54 35.03 -26.79 39.56
N ARG A 55 33.74 -26.88 39.91
CA ARG A 55 33.19 -26.28 41.12
C ARG A 55 34.02 -26.83 42.28
N SER A 56 34.87 -26.00 42.86
CA SER A 56 35.67 -26.35 44.04
C SER A 56 34.75 -26.91 45.11
N LYS A 57 34.77 -28.24 45.26
CA LYS A 57 34.12 -28.96 46.34
C LYS A 57 35.20 -29.13 47.40
N ASN A 58 35.39 -28.13 48.24
CA ASN A 58 36.07 -28.34 49.51
C ASN A 58 35.14 -29.18 50.41
N PRO A 59 35.49 -30.40 50.82
CA PRO A 59 34.78 -31.13 51.85
C PRO A 59 35.50 -30.86 53.17
N LEU A 60 35.19 -29.74 53.80
CA LEU A 60 35.68 -29.45 55.15
C LEU A 60 34.50 -29.23 56.07
N ASN A 61 34.39 -30.18 56.98
CA ASN A 61 33.71 -30.14 58.27
C ASN A 61 32.21 -29.90 58.30
N GLY A 62 31.51 -30.93 58.79
CA GLY A 62 30.18 -30.83 59.33
C GLY A 62 30.11 -29.76 60.41
N SER A 63 29.44 -28.66 60.11
CA SER A 63 28.81 -27.81 61.09
C SER A 63 27.39 -27.56 60.61
N ASN A 64 26.42 -28.13 61.33
CA ASN A 64 24.99 -27.92 61.10
C ASN A 64 24.55 -26.50 61.51
N SER A 65 25.36 -25.48 61.23
CA SER A 65 24.99 -24.08 61.43
C SER A 65 24.59 -23.46 60.10
N GLU A 66 23.52 -23.97 59.49
CA GLU A 66 22.82 -23.14 58.50
C GLU A 66 22.29 -21.91 59.23
N SER A 67 22.73 -20.73 58.80
CA SER A 67 22.28 -19.48 59.41
C SER A 67 20.76 -19.39 59.35
N MET A 68 20.14 -18.76 60.37
CA MET A 68 18.69 -18.55 60.40
C MET A 68 18.18 -17.91 59.10
N SER A 69 18.98 -17.04 58.48
CA SER A 69 18.70 -16.47 57.16
C SER A 69 18.63 -17.52 56.04
N LYS A 70 19.54 -18.50 56.01
CA LYS A 70 19.49 -19.61 55.03
C LYS A 70 18.26 -20.49 55.25
N ARG A 71 17.94 -20.81 56.52
CA ARG A 71 16.76 -21.60 56.88
C ARG A 71 15.45 -20.87 56.53
N MET A 72 15.39 -19.57 56.79
CA MET A 72 14.26 -18.72 56.40
C MET A 72 14.12 -18.66 54.88
N LEU A 73 15.21 -18.50 54.13
CA LEU A 73 15.18 -18.54 52.67
C LEU A 73 14.72 -19.90 52.14
N ALA A 74 15.16 -21.00 52.74
CA ALA A 74 14.77 -22.35 52.36
C ALA A 74 13.28 -22.59 52.62
N PHE A 75 12.77 -22.10 53.76
CA PHE A 75 11.34 -22.15 54.08
C PHE A 75 10.53 -21.36 53.05
N LEU A 76 10.90 -20.10 52.78
CA LEU A 76 10.23 -19.27 51.77
C LEU A 76 10.24 -19.92 50.38
N ARG A 77 11.37 -20.50 49.95
CA ARG A 77 11.47 -21.21 48.67
C ARG A 77 10.63 -22.48 48.59
N LYS A 78 10.28 -23.08 49.73
CA LYS A 78 9.50 -24.33 49.82
C LYS A 78 8.01 -24.06 50.06
N SER A 79 7.67 -22.94 50.71
CA SER A 79 6.29 -22.52 50.98
C SER A 79 5.63 -21.83 49.79
N PHE A 80 6.42 -21.26 48.87
CA PHE A 80 5.94 -20.84 47.57
C PHE A 80 6.37 -21.90 46.56
N PRO A 81 5.45 -22.63 45.89
CA PRO A 81 5.81 -23.32 44.66
C PRO A 81 6.17 -22.22 43.68
N VAL A 82 7.44 -21.84 43.65
CA VAL A 82 7.90 -20.82 42.73
C VAL A 82 7.84 -21.47 41.36
N GLU A 83 6.80 -21.09 40.63
CA GLU A 83 6.49 -21.36 39.24
C GLU A 83 7.51 -20.65 38.31
N ARG A 84 8.80 -20.73 38.69
CA ARG A 84 9.94 -20.07 38.05
C ARG A 84 10.07 -20.48 36.60
N ASN A 85 9.81 -21.76 36.32
CA ASN A 85 9.85 -22.29 34.97
C ASN A 85 8.77 -21.65 34.09
N ASN A 86 7.53 -21.51 34.56
CA ASN A 86 6.43 -20.96 33.77
C ASN A 86 6.58 -19.45 33.52
N VAL A 87 7.14 -18.67 34.46
CA VAL A 87 7.40 -17.24 34.25
C VAL A 87 8.55 -17.04 33.25
N GLU A 88 9.65 -17.79 33.38
CA GLU A 88 10.79 -17.72 32.44
C GLU A 88 10.43 -18.26 31.04
N GLU A 89 9.56 -19.27 30.94
CA GLU A 89 9.03 -19.76 29.66
C GLU A 89 8.10 -18.73 29.00
N ASN A 90 7.23 -18.08 29.79
CA ASN A 90 6.35 -17.02 29.29
C ASN A 90 7.14 -15.80 28.80
N GLU A 91 8.22 -15.42 29.49
CA GLU A 91 9.11 -14.34 29.04
C GLU A 91 9.88 -14.71 27.77
N ARG A 92 10.39 -15.94 27.67
CA ARG A 92 11.05 -16.44 26.44
C ARG A 92 10.09 -16.46 25.25
N ASP A 93 8.85 -16.89 25.46
CA ASP A 93 7.82 -16.91 24.41
C ASP A 93 7.40 -15.50 23.99
N ARG A 94 7.26 -14.57 24.93
CA ARG A 94 7.02 -13.14 24.63
C ARG A 94 8.16 -12.56 23.80
N ASN A 95 9.41 -12.85 24.16
CA ASN A 95 10.59 -12.39 23.44
C ASN A 95 10.64 -12.98 22.02
N PHE A 96 10.33 -14.26 21.87
CA PHE A 96 10.25 -14.92 20.56
C PHE A 96 9.15 -14.31 19.67
N ARG A 97 7.94 -14.13 20.21
CA ARG A 97 6.84 -13.46 19.51
C ARG A 97 7.23 -12.04 19.09
N HIS A 98 7.89 -11.28 19.97
CA HIS A 98 8.36 -9.95 19.66
C HIS A 98 9.38 -9.97 18.50
N MET A 99 10.34 -10.90 18.51
CA MET A 99 11.32 -11.06 17.42
C MET A 99 10.64 -11.35 16.08
N ILE A 100 9.67 -12.27 16.06
CA ILE A 100 8.92 -12.60 14.83
C ILE A 100 8.09 -11.40 14.37
N ASN A 101 7.39 -10.72 15.28
CA ASN A 101 6.61 -9.54 14.96
C ASN A 101 7.49 -8.43 14.37
N GLU A 102 8.66 -8.18 14.97
CA GLU A 102 9.60 -7.16 14.48
C GLU A 102 10.20 -7.55 13.12
N ARG A 103 10.49 -8.84 12.90
CA ARG A 103 10.91 -9.34 11.59
C ARG A 103 9.83 -9.10 10.54
N MET A 104 8.58 -9.40 10.85
CA MET A 104 7.44 -9.17 9.95
C MET A 104 7.20 -7.68 9.70
N ARG A 105 7.33 -6.84 10.72
CA ARG A 105 7.26 -5.39 10.59
C ARG A 105 8.32 -4.87 9.60
N ARG A 106 9.59 -5.30 9.76
CA ARG A 106 10.68 -4.94 8.83
C ARG A 106 10.45 -5.45 7.41
N ARG A 107 9.90 -6.66 7.27
CA ARG A 107 9.54 -7.22 5.96
C ARG A 107 8.50 -6.36 5.25
N ARG A 108 7.42 -5.99 5.95
CA ARG A 108 6.38 -5.09 5.43
C ARG A 108 6.95 -3.73 5.04
N GLN A 109 7.75 -3.11 5.92
CA GLN A 109 8.39 -1.83 5.63
C GLN A 109 9.22 -1.89 4.35
N ARG A 110 10.06 -2.93 4.17
CA ARG A 110 10.85 -3.11 2.94
C ARG A 110 9.96 -3.26 1.71
N GLN A 111 8.90 -4.04 1.80
CA GLN A 111 7.96 -4.23 0.69
C GLN A 111 7.27 -2.91 0.30
N CYS A 112 6.82 -2.11 1.28
CA CYS A 112 6.24 -0.79 1.01
C CYS A 112 7.25 0.15 0.33
N CYS A 113 8.51 0.17 0.78
CA CYS A 113 9.55 0.97 0.14
C CYS A 113 9.82 0.54 -1.31
N LEU A 114 9.82 -0.77 -1.60
CA LEU A 114 9.99 -1.29 -2.96
C LEU A 114 8.80 -0.95 -3.86
N ALA A 115 7.58 -1.09 -3.35
CA ALA A 115 6.37 -0.70 -4.07
C ALA A 115 6.39 0.80 -4.40
N LEU A 116 6.80 1.64 -3.44
CA LEU A 116 6.99 3.07 -3.68
C LEU A 116 8.07 3.32 -4.75
N HIS A 117 9.22 2.65 -4.68
CA HIS A 117 10.29 2.82 -5.68
C HIS A 117 9.83 2.44 -7.11
N SER A 118 9.00 1.41 -7.27
CA SER A 118 8.52 0.97 -8.58
C SER A 118 7.64 1.99 -9.32
N ILE A 119 7.03 2.94 -8.61
CA ILE A 119 6.20 4.00 -9.22
C ILE A 119 6.97 5.31 -9.41
N LEU A 120 8.22 5.39 -8.94
CA LEU A 120 9.06 6.57 -9.09
C LEU A 120 9.76 6.57 -10.47
N PRO A 121 10.27 7.75 -10.89
CA PRO A 121 11.01 7.85 -12.14
C PRO A 121 12.18 6.86 -12.23
N HIS A 122 12.38 6.32 -13.43
CA HIS A 122 13.50 5.43 -13.75
C HIS A 122 14.84 6.12 -13.41
N GLY A 123 15.75 5.36 -12.78
CA GLY A 123 17.04 5.90 -12.30
C GLY A 123 17.03 6.41 -10.86
N THR A 124 15.89 6.38 -10.17
CA THR A 124 15.85 6.61 -8.72
C THR A 124 16.65 5.53 -8.00
N LYS A 125 17.52 5.94 -7.06
CA LYS A 125 18.28 4.99 -6.23
C LYS A 125 17.35 4.22 -5.29
N THR A 126 17.75 3.00 -4.94
CA THR A 126 16.95 2.08 -4.11
C THR A 126 17.11 2.32 -2.61
N ASP A 127 17.93 3.27 -2.17
CA ASP A 127 18.07 3.60 -0.76
C ASP A 127 16.84 4.36 -0.22
N ASN A 128 16.43 4.04 1.01
CA ASN A 128 15.20 4.57 1.59
C ASN A 128 15.12 6.10 1.56
N ASN A 129 16.24 6.79 1.80
CA ASN A 129 16.28 8.25 1.82
C ASN A 129 16.05 8.82 0.42
N SER A 130 16.74 8.30 -0.59
CA SER A 130 16.54 8.73 -1.98
C SER A 130 15.13 8.42 -2.47
N VAL A 131 14.57 7.25 -2.13
CA VAL A 131 13.17 6.90 -2.47
C VAL A 131 12.20 7.92 -1.88
N ILE A 132 12.32 8.23 -0.58
CA ILE A 132 11.42 9.18 0.10
C ILE A 132 11.58 10.60 -0.47
N GLN A 133 12.82 11.06 -0.67
CA GLN A 133 13.08 12.40 -1.21
C GLN A 133 12.58 12.53 -2.64
N MET A 134 12.78 11.51 -3.47
CA MET A 134 12.30 11.51 -4.84
C MET A 134 10.78 11.47 -4.90
N ALA A 135 10.13 10.66 -4.06
CA ALA A 135 8.68 10.64 -3.95
C ALA A 135 8.11 12.01 -3.55
N ALA A 136 8.74 12.69 -2.59
CA ALA A 136 8.31 14.03 -2.19
C ALA A 136 8.44 15.04 -3.35
N LYS A 137 9.55 15.02 -4.08
CA LYS A 137 9.75 15.87 -5.27
C LYS A 137 8.72 15.57 -6.35
N GLU A 138 8.43 14.29 -6.58
CA GLU A 138 7.51 13.86 -7.62
C GLU A 138 6.07 14.26 -7.31
N ILE A 139 5.65 14.22 -6.04
CA ILE A 139 4.34 14.74 -5.61
C ILE A 139 4.21 16.22 -5.94
N VAL A 140 5.20 17.04 -5.61
CA VAL A 140 5.18 18.49 -5.91
C VAL A 140 5.11 18.73 -7.42
N ARG A 141 5.92 18.00 -8.20
CA ARG A 141 5.91 18.09 -9.67
C ARG A 141 4.54 17.74 -10.25
N LEU A 142 3.95 16.64 -9.80
CA LEU A 142 2.63 16.18 -10.26
C LEU A 142 1.50 17.14 -9.87
N GLN A 143 1.56 17.73 -8.67
CA GLN A 143 0.62 18.77 -8.25
C GLN A 143 0.68 20.00 -9.17
N GLY A 144 1.89 20.48 -9.49
CA GLY A 144 2.07 21.59 -10.43
C GLY A 144 1.53 21.25 -11.83
N CYS A 145 1.81 20.05 -12.35
CA CYS A 145 1.25 19.60 -13.63
C CYS A 145 -0.28 19.54 -13.60
N ARG A 146 -0.88 19.07 -12.51
CA ARG A 146 -2.34 19.01 -12.35
C ARG A 146 -2.96 20.40 -12.38
N GLU A 147 -2.37 21.37 -11.68
CA GLU A 147 -2.85 22.75 -11.65
C GLU A 147 -2.72 23.45 -13.00
N GLU A 148 -1.59 23.24 -13.70
CA GLU A 148 -1.39 23.79 -15.04
C GLU A 148 -2.40 23.21 -16.04
N LEU A 149 -2.64 21.90 -16.01
CA LEU A 149 -3.65 21.27 -16.85
C LEU A 149 -5.05 21.78 -16.52
N LYS A 150 -5.37 21.96 -15.22
CA LYS A 150 -6.65 22.53 -14.80
C LYS A 150 -6.82 23.95 -15.34
N ARG A 151 -5.81 24.81 -15.22
CA ARG A 151 -5.83 26.18 -15.77
C ARG A 151 -6.00 26.19 -17.29
N LYS A 152 -5.33 25.29 -18.01
CA LYS A 152 -5.47 25.15 -19.46
C LYS A 152 -6.87 24.67 -19.86
N ILE A 153 -7.45 23.75 -19.11
CA ILE A 153 -8.82 23.28 -19.34
C ILE A 153 -9.80 24.44 -19.09
N GLU A 154 -9.69 25.13 -17.97
CA GLU A 154 -10.54 26.30 -17.65
C GLU A 154 -10.41 27.40 -18.70
N GLY A 155 -9.17 27.78 -19.06
CA GLY A 155 -8.92 28.79 -20.10
C GLY A 155 -9.37 28.35 -21.51
N ASN A 156 -9.30 27.06 -21.84
CA ASN A 156 -9.86 26.54 -23.09
C ASN A 156 -11.39 26.46 -23.07
N VAL A 157 -12.00 26.18 -21.92
CA VAL A 157 -13.46 26.23 -21.74
C VAL A 157 -13.95 27.67 -21.86
N GLU A 158 -13.24 28.63 -21.26
CA GLU A 158 -13.49 30.06 -21.43
C GLU A 158 -13.21 30.52 -22.87
N GLY A 159 -12.22 29.97 -23.57
CA GLY A 159 -11.97 30.23 -25.00
C GLY A 159 -13.00 29.59 -25.93
N VAL A 160 -13.62 28.47 -25.54
CA VAL A 160 -14.75 27.85 -26.26
C VAL A 160 -16.05 28.60 -25.98
N ALA A 161 -16.24 29.14 -24.78
CA ALA A 161 -17.37 30.02 -24.45
C ALA A 161 -17.19 31.46 -24.99
N GLY A 162 -15.93 31.90 -25.13
CA GLY A 162 -15.49 33.22 -25.59
C GLY A 162 -15.24 33.29 -27.09
N ARG A 163 -15.14 32.15 -27.77
CA ARG A 163 -15.73 32.01 -29.10
C ARG A 163 -17.22 32.20 -28.91
N LYS A 164 -17.61 33.49 -28.84
CA LYS A 164 -18.89 33.92 -29.34
C LYS A 164 -19.01 33.19 -30.67
N HIS A 165 -19.83 32.16 -30.65
CA HIS A 165 -20.49 31.72 -31.84
C HIS A 165 -21.00 33.02 -32.44
N ASP A 166 -20.39 33.47 -33.54
CA ASP A 166 -21.06 34.39 -34.44
C ASP A 166 -22.49 33.85 -34.54
N GLY A 167 -23.48 34.62 -34.08
CA GLY A 167 -24.72 34.16 -33.41
C GLY A 167 -25.64 33.29 -34.27
N ARG A 168 -25.13 32.16 -34.71
CA ARG A 168 -25.53 31.44 -35.92
C ARG A 168 -25.47 29.93 -35.76
N SER A 169 -24.80 29.40 -34.73
CA SER A 169 -24.93 27.98 -34.37
C SER A 169 -25.06 27.76 -32.87
N LYS A 170 -25.86 26.75 -32.52
CA LYS A 170 -26.17 26.28 -31.17
C LYS A 170 -25.50 24.92 -30.99
N VAL A 171 -24.75 24.76 -29.89
CA VAL A 171 -24.14 23.46 -29.55
C VAL A 171 -25.11 22.67 -28.67
N GLU A 172 -25.50 21.47 -29.12
CA GLU A 172 -26.39 20.55 -28.42
C GLU A 172 -25.63 19.30 -27.96
N TYR A 173 -25.84 18.94 -26.69
CA TYR A 173 -25.21 17.78 -26.06
C TYR A 173 -26.22 16.64 -25.90
N LEU A 174 -25.85 15.47 -26.40
CA LEU A 174 -26.59 14.21 -26.27
C LEU A 174 -25.76 13.26 -25.41
N ARG A 175 -26.28 12.89 -24.24
CA ARG A 175 -25.63 11.96 -23.31
C ARG A 175 -26.60 10.84 -22.99
N VAL A 176 -26.15 9.60 -23.16
CA VAL A 176 -26.90 8.38 -22.85
C VAL A 176 -26.04 7.43 -22.04
N GLY A 177 -26.49 7.13 -20.82
CA GLY A 177 -26.00 5.99 -20.05
C GLY A 177 -26.61 4.69 -20.56
N ASP A 178 -25.85 3.60 -20.54
CA ASP A 178 -26.27 2.27 -20.99
C ASP A 178 -26.78 2.25 -22.45
N PRO A 179 -25.88 2.29 -23.44
CA PRO A 179 -26.25 2.42 -24.85
C PRO A 179 -27.17 1.30 -25.35
N LYS A 180 -27.13 0.09 -24.76
CA LYS A 180 -27.99 -1.03 -25.18
C LYS A 180 -29.50 -0.75 -25.04
N CYS A 181 -29.90 0.10 -24.11
CA CYS A 181 -31.31 0.34 -23.79
C CYS A 181 -31.81 1.72 -24.22
N ALA A 182 -30.89 2.68 -24.42
CA ALA A 182 -31.25 4.10 -24.58
C ALA A 182 -30.78 4.72 -25.93
N ILE A 183 -30.27 3.91 -26.85
CA ILE A 183 -29.97 4.35 -28.23
C ILE A 183 -31.25 4.85 -28.95
N ASP A 184 -32.40 4.21 -28.74
CA ASP A 184 -33.65 4.60 -29.43
C ASP A 184 -34.08 6.03 -29.08
N SER A 185 -33.94 6.42 -27.80
CA SER A 185 -34.20 7.79 -27.34
C SER A 185 -33.28 8.83 -28.01
N MET A 186 -32.03 8.46 -28.28
CA MET A 186 -31.11 9.32 -29.05
C MET A 186 -31.52 9.45 -30.51
N VAL A 187 -31.89 8.33 -31.14
CA VAL A 187 -32.34 8.32 -32.54
C VAL A 187 -33.61 9.16 -32.70
N GLU A 188 -34.54 9.09 -31.74
CA GLU A 188 -35.75 9.90 -31.73
C GLU A 188 -35.45 11.40 -31.61
N ARG A 189 -34.52 11.79 -30.74
CA ARG A 189 -34.09 13.19 -30.61
C ARG A 189 -33.40 13.70 -31.88
N LEU A 190 -32.53 12.89 -32.51
CA LEU A 190 -31.92 13.24 -33.80
C LEU A 190 -32.96 13.39 -34.91
N LYS A 191 -34.00 12.54 -34.93
CA LYS A 191 -35.13 12.67 -35.86
C LYS A 191 -35.93 13.96 -35.63
N LEU A 192 -36.11 14.38 -34.38
CA LEU A 192 -36.77 15.64 -34.04
C LEU A 192 -35.98 16.83 -34.59
N LEU A 193 -34.67 16.87 -34.32
CA LEU A 193 -33.79 17.94 -34.83
C LEU A 193 -33.80 18.03 -36.36
N LYS A 194 -33.85 16.87 -37.03
CA LYS A 194 -34.00 16.82 -38.50
C LYS A 194 -35.34 17.39 -38.98
N LYS A 195 -36.44 17.16 -38.25
CA LYS A 195 -37.77 17.72 -38.58
C LYS A 195 -37.83 19.22 -38.36
N GLU A 196 -37.06 19.74 -37.41
CA GLU A 196 -36.98 21.15 -37.05
C GLU A 196 -36.17 21.98 -38.08
N GLY A 197 -35.63 21.35 -39.13
CA GLY A 197 -34.91 22.04 -40.21
C GLY A 197 -33.54 22.57 -39.79
N SER A 198 -32.98 21.99 -38.72
CA SER A 198 -31.67 22.32 -38.19
C SER A 198 -30.57 21.63 -39.00
N ASP A 199 -29.77 22.41 -39.74
CA ASP A 199 -28.59 21.89 -40.41
C ASP A 199 -27.46 21.71 -39.38
N SER A 200 -26.95 20.49 -39.23
CA SER A 200 -25.81 20.23 -38.34
C SER A 200 -24.50 20.52 -39.08
N SER A 201 -23.73 21.50 -38.62
CA SER A 201 -22.42 21.84 -39.19
C SER A 201 -21.32 20.86 -38.76
N SER A 202 -21.43 20.28 -37.55
CA SER A 202 -20.45 19.33 -37.04
C SER A 202 -21.06 18.33 -36.07
N ILE A 203 -20.67 17.05 -36.19
CA ILE A 203 -21.07 15.99 -35.28
C ILE A 203 -19.81 15.33 -34.72
N ARG A 204 -19.67 15.31 -33.39
CA ARG A 204 -18.60 14.57 -32.71
C ARG A 204 -19.20 13.59 -31.72
N ALA A 205 -18.99 12.30 -31.95
CA ALA A 205 -19.47 11.25 -31.06
C ALA A 205 -18.29 10.49 -30.43
N SER A 206 -18.45 10.15 -29.16
CA SER A 206 -17.56 9.28 -28.41
C SER A 206 -18.38 8.14 -27.81
N PHE A 207 -17.89 6.91 -28.02
CA PHE A 207 -18.58 5.69 -27.63
C PHE A 207 -17.77 4.97 -26.55
N SER A 208 -18.40 4.72 -25.41
CA SER A 208 -17.90 3.87 -24.33
C SER A 208 -18.92 2.76 -24.05
N PRO A 209 -18.50 1.58 -23.56
CA PRO A 209 -19.43 0.53 -23.14
C PRO A 209 -20.45 0.98 -22.08
N VAL A 210 -20.11 2.02 -21.30
CA VAL A 210 -20.94 2.56 -20.21
C VAL A 210 -21.75 3.76 -20.67
N GLU A 211 -21.23 4.54 -21.62
CA GLU A 211 -21.79 5.83 -21.98
C GLU A 211 -21.58 6.16 -23.46
N LEU A 212 -22.64 6.66 -24.10
CA LEU A 212 -22.57 7.27 -25.42
C LEU A 212 -22.76 8.77 -25.26
N PHE A 213 -21.78 9.53 -25.76
CA PHE A 213 -21.81 10.98 -25.75
C PHE A 213 -21.63 11.51 -27.17
N ALA A 214 -22.50 12.42 -27.58
CA ALA A 214 -22.42 13.12 -28.85
C ALA A 214 -22.62 14.62 -28.67
N VAL A 215 -21.82 15.39 -29.40
CA VAL A 215 -21.86 16.85 -29.49
C VAL A 215 -22.27 17.20 -30.92
N LEU A 216 -23.35 17.97 -31.05
CA LEU A 216 -23.86 18.46 -32.31
C LEU A 216 -23.73 19.98 -32.35
N GLU A 217 -23.15 20.50 -33.42
CA GLU A 217 -23.15 21.93 -33.73
C GLU A 217 -24.24 22.16 -34.77
N ILE A 218 -25.27 22.91 -34.40
CA ILE A 218 -26.48 23.12 -35.21
C ILE A 218 -26.49 24.57 -35.67
N ASP A 219 -26.52 24.81 -36.97
CA ASP A 219 -26.70 26.14 -37.52
C ASP A 219 -28.16 26.56 -37.37
N SER A 220 -28.40 27.67 -36.67
CA SER A 220 -29.73 28.25 -36.57
C SER A 220 -30.09 28.92 -37.90
N VAL A 221 -30.82 28.21 -38.75
CA VAL A 221 -31.41 28.81 -39.94
C VAL A 221 -32.56 29.69 -39.48
N VAL A 222 -32.35 31.02 -39.53
CA VAL A 222 -33.46 31.98 -39.46
C VAL A 222 -34.45 31.63 -40.56
N CYS A 223 -35.68 31.28 -40.18
CA CYS A 223 -36.76 30.93 -41.10
C CYS A 223 -36.83 31.97 -42.23
N ARG A 224 -36.44 31.55 -43.44
CA ARG A 224 -36.69 32.32 -44.66
C ARG A 224 -38.19 32.25 -44.90
N ALA A 225 -38.92 33.29 -44.54
CA ALA A 225 -40.31 33.44 -44.92
C ALA A 225 -40.36 33.39 -46.45
N ARG A 226 -40.81 32.25 -47.00
CA ARG A 226 -41.20 32.16 -48.40
C ARG A 226 -42.48 32.95 -48.55
N THR A 227 -42.35 34.21 -48.93
CA THR A 227 -43.42 34.93 -49.61
C THR A 227 -43.40 34.47 -51.06
N ASP A 228 -44.18 33.45 -51.37
CA ASP A 228 -44.50 33.11 -52.75
C ASP A 228 -45.74 33.92 -53.16
N ILE A 229 -45.60 34.60 -54.30
CA ILE A 229 -46.55 35.49 -54.99
C ILE A 229 -47.69 34.69 -55.60
#